data_AF-A0A061QI83-F1
#
_entry.id   AF-A0A061QI83-F1
#
_cell.length_a   1.000
_cell.length_b   1.000
_cell.length_c   1.000
_cell.angle_alpha   90.00
_cell.angle_beta   90.00
_cell.angle_gamma   90.00
#
_symmetry.space_group_name_H-M   'P 1'
#
loop_
_entity.id
_entity.type
_entity.pdbx_description
1 polymer ?
#
loop_
_entity_poly.entity_id
_entity_poly.type
_entity_poly.pdbx_seq_one_letter_code
_entity_poly.pdbx_strand_id
1 'polypeptide(L)'
;MVLFLVVCAFFVLNLFVGVTIDKFNDMKAKQEGRSLFLTEEQQNWLTIQKLLAACRPIRRFKPPEGGARRSVYDVVSSDWFDGFIMSMIMINVLFMSMEHYGMDDAWVEVTTNANYFFTALFALEAALKIVSHGVVGYFRDAWNIFDFTVVNVSIVGIILENTLNNTNVSVVSLLRVFRVARIFRLIPKAKGLRTLFQTLVFSLPALINVGSVLLLFFFIFSVMGMNLFGGVREGEFINRHANFDTFPRSMLTLMRMATGESWNGIMHDVTVSEDCVLLLENVTLSSSSWEFEKGDYISPRDAEYNCASCYEDLTGDLQVGRDALPRDVYNEHFKDMCGQHKAVAVAYFFCFVLMCSFILLNLVIAVILDNFQSSSANEAMPVTRFHMSRFVEAWSDLDPQANCFIPVSKLSNLISELEPPLGVKGVVHTKSEVQNIIMTVDIPNRGGNVHFLETLHALSGRVAGTRLPEEEEEHIHGKMLERLPDSDFPKYSDRRRTTTPPSTCRRRCAGSSPATR
;
A
#
# COMPACT_ATOMS: atom_id res chain seq x y z
N MET A 1 -14.73 -4.20 39.35
CA MET A 1 -14.76 -4.00 37.88
C MET A 1 -13.45 -3.43 37.36
N VAL A 2 -13.02 -2.23 37.76
CA VAL A 2 -11.76 -1.60 37.26
C VAL A 2 -10.53 -2.46 37.55
N LEU A 3 -10.35 -2.94 38.79
CA LEU A 3 -9.24 -3.84 39.14
C LEU A 3 -9.25 -5.13 38.31
N PHE A 4 -10.43 -5.71 38.08
CA PHE A 4 -10.59 -6.90 37.26
C PHE A 4 -10.23 -6.62 35.79
N LEU A 5 -10.68 -5.49 35.23
CA LEU A 5 -10.34 -5.07 33.87
C LEU A 5 -8.84 -4.82 33.72
N VAL A 6 -8.21 -4.10 34.65
CA VAL A 6 -6.77 -3.83 34.59
C VAL A 6 -5.98 -5.14 34.70
N VAL A 7 -6.27 -5.98 35.70
CA VAL A 7 -5.51 -7.22 35.93
C VAL A 7 -5.74 -8.22 34.80
N CYS A 8 -6.99 -8.46 34.40
CA CYS A 8 -7.28 -9.44 33.35
C CYS A 8 -6.85 -8.92 31.97
N ALA A 9 -7.21 -7.69 31.59
CA ALA A 9 -6.86 -7.19 30.26
C ALA A 9 -5.34 -7.05 30.11
N PHE A 10 -4.63 -6.51 31.11
CA PHE A 10 -3.18 -6.38 31.03
C PHE A 10 -2.49 -7.73 31.04
N PHE A 11 -2.83 -8.62 31.98
CA PHE A 11 -2.12 -9.89 32.12
C PHE A 11 -2.45 -10.87 30.98
N VAL A 12 -3.72 -11.02 30.62
CA VAL A 12 -4.14 -11.95 29.56
C VAL A 12 -3.61 -11.49 28.21
N LEU A 13 -3.70 -10.19 27.89
CA LEU A 13 -3.18 -9.66 26.63
C LEU A 13 -1.66 -9.84 26.56
N ASN A 14 -0.91 -9.50 27.61
CA ASN A 14 0.54 -9.65 27.62
C ASN A 14 0.98 -11.12 27.54
N LEU A 15 0.30 -12.03 28.26
CA LEU A 15 0.57 -13.46 28.17
C LEU A 15 0.32 -13.98 26.75
N PHE A 16 -0.80 -13.59 26.15
CA PHE A 16 -1.19 -14.03 24.82
C PHE A 16 -0.24 -13.52 23.74
N VAL A 17 0.11 -12.23 23.81
CA VAL A 17 1.11 -11.61 22.92
C VAL A 17 2.45 -12.31 23.06
N GLY A 18 2.90 -12.57 24.29
CA GLY A 18 4.16 -13.27 24.56
C GLY A 18 4.19 -14.68 23.93
N VAL A 19 3.19 -15.51 24.22
CA VAL A 19 3.11 -16.87 23.66
C VAL A 19 3.03 -16.86 22.13
N THR A 20 2.28 -15.92 21.55
CA THR A 20 2.15 -15.78 20.09
C THR A 20 3.48 -15.40 19.45
N ILE A 21 4.20 -14.44 20.04
CA ILE A 21 5.55 -14.04 19.59
C ILE A 21 6.50 -15.24 19.64
N ASP A 22 6.53 -15.96 20.76
CA ASP A 22 7.40 -17.13 20.93
C ASP A 22 7.08 -18.24 19.92
N LYS A 23 5.80 -18.52 19.69
CA LYS A 23 5.37 -19.51 18.68
C LYS A 23 5.65 -19.07 17.26
N PHE A 24 5.47 -17.79 16.95
CA PHE A 24 5.81 -17.24 15.64
C PHE A 24 7.32 -17.33 15.39
N ASN A 25 8.15 -16.98 16.39
CA ASN A 25 9.61 -17.12 16.30
C ASN A 25 10.04 -18.58 16.13
N ASP A 26 9.44 -19.54 16.86
CA ASP A 26 9.70 -20.98 16.70
C ASP A 26 9.29 -21.49 15.30
N MET A 27 8.11 -21.08 14.80
CA MET A 27 7.67 -21.40 13.44
C MET A 27 8.61 -20.83 12.38
N LYS A 28 9.03 -19.58 12.55
CA LYS A 28 9.97 -18.93 11.63
C LYS A 28 11.32 -19.64 11.65
N ALA A 29 11.86 -19.99 12.82
CA ALA A 29 13.09 -20.77 12.94
C ALA A 29 13.00 -22.14 12.23
N LYS A 30 11.82 -22.79 12.27
CA LYS A 30 11.56 -24.05 11.54
C LYS A 30 11.40 -23.86 10.04
N GLN A 31 10.77 -22.77 9.59
CA GLN A 31 10.61 -22.44 8.18
C GLN A 31 11.94 -21.98 7.55
N GLU A 32 12.74 -21.26 8.32
CA GLU A 32 14.17 -21.00 8.10
C GLU A 32 15.03 -22.25 8.36
N GLY A 33 14.41 -23.41 8.64
CA GLY A 33 15.08 -24.70 8.75
C GLY A 33 15.84 -25.13 7.51
N ARG A 34 15.56 -24.49 6.36
CA ARG A 34 16.36 -24.62 5.13
C ARG A 34 17.68 -23.83 5.18
N SER A 35 17.74 -22.75 5.95
CA SER A 35 18.94 -21.95 6.22
C SER A 35 19.67 -22.34 7.52
N LEU A 36 19.17 -23.31 8.30
CA LEU A 36 19.80 -23.76 9.55
C LEU A 36 21.24 -24.31 9.40
N PHE A 37 21.70 -24.55 8.16
CA PHE A 37 23.08 -24.96 7.88
C PHE A 37 24.04 -23.79 7.60
N LEU A 38 23.55 -22.54 7.59
CA LEU A 38 24.34 -21.36 7.29
C LEU A 38 24.68 -20.61 8.56
N THR A 39 25.95 -20.24 8.72
CA THR A 39 26.36 -19.29 9.76
C THR A 39 25.79 -17.90 9.48
N GLU A 40 25.73 -17.04 10.50
CA GLU A 40 25.27 -15.65 10.35
C GLU A 40 26.07 -14.90 9.27
N GLU A 41 27.38 -15.11 9.20
CA GLU A 41 28.25 -14.57 8.15
C GLU A 41 27.87 -15.08 6.74
N GLN A 42 27.56 -16.37 6.61
CA GLN A 42 27.13 -16.97 5.35
C GLN A 42 25.76 -16.44 4.90
N GLN A 43 24.82 -16.28 5.83
CA GLN A 43 23.50 -15.70 5.54
C GLN A 43 23.60 -14.22 5.12
N ASN A 44 24.47 -13.46 5.78
CA ASN A 44 24.78 -12.07 5.41
C ASN A 44 25.37 -12.01 4.00
N TRP A 45 26.35 -12.86 3.68
CA TRP A 45 26.95 -12.90 2.35
C TRP A 45 25.96 -13.33 1.26
N LEU A 46 25.12 -14.34 1.49
CA LEU A 46 24.04 -14.74 0.56
C LEU A 46 23.06 -13.60 0.30
N THR A 47 22.68 -12.87 1.35
CA THR A 47 21.78 -11.73 1.24
C THR A 47 22.44 -10.62 0.42
N ILE A 48 23.70 -10.31 0.68
CA ILE A 48 24.49 -9.37 -0.10
C ILE A 48 24.56 -9.80 -1.57
N GLN A 49 24.84 -11.07 -1.88
CA GLN A 49 24.86 -11.55 -3.26
C GLN A 49 23.49 -11.43 -3.96
N LYS A 50 22.38 -11.68 -3.26
CA LYS A 50 21.03 -11.42 -3.78
C LYS A 50 20.81 -9.93 -4.08
N LEU A 51 21.30 -9.02 -3.22
CA LEU A 51 21.26 -7.58 -3.45
C LEU A 51 22.13 -7.17 -4.65
N LEU A 52 23.34 -7.72 -4.76
CA LEU A 52 24.28 -7.50 -5.87
C LEU A 52 23.64 -7.89 -7.21
N ALA A 53 23.03 -9.08 -7.27
CA ALA A 53 22.34 -9.58 -8.45
C ALA A 53 21.14 -8.70 -8.86
N ALA A 54 20.56 -7.93 -7.95
CA ALA A 54 19.49 -6.98 -8.23
C ALA A 54 20.00 -5.60 -8.69
N CYS A 55 21.23 -5.22 -8.35
CA CYS A 55 21.79 -3.90 -8.67
C CYS A 55 22.03 -3.72 -10.17
N ARG A 56 21.70 -2.54 -10.71
CA ARG A 56 21.91 -2.18 -12.12
C ARG A 56 22.52 -0.78 -12.22
N PRO A 57 23.43 -0.53 -13.17
CA PRO A 57 23.92 0.81 -13.41
C PRO A 57 22.76 1.70 -13.90
N ILE A 58 22.71 2.91 -13.36
CA ILE A 58 21.68 3.90 -13.72
C ILE A 58 22.28 4.83 -14.77
N ARG A 59 21.56 5.00 -15.88
CA ARG A 59 21.94 5.96 -16.92
C ARG A 59 21.62 7.37 -16.42
N ARG A 60 22.62 8.23 -16.30
CA ARG A 60 22.41 9.65 -16.02
C ARG A 60 22.09 10.40 -17.29
N PHE A 61 21.16 11.35 -17.18
CA PHE A 61 20.88 12.26 -18.27
C PHE A 61 22.10 13.14 -18.50
N LYS A 62 22.70 13.08 -19.70
CA LYS A 62 23.76 14.02 -20.07
C LYS A 62 23.12 15.37 -20.39
N PRO A 63 23.66 16.47 -19.86
CA PRO A 63 23.17 17.77 -20.24
C PRO A 63 23.32 18.03 -21.74
N PRO A 64 22.43 18.83 -22.35
CA PRO A 64 22.52 19.20 -23.76
C PRO A 64 23.79 20.02 -24.05
N GLU A 65 24.47 19.74 -25.16
CA GLU A 65 25.82 20.25 -25.47
C GLU A 65 25.87 21.73 -25.93
N GLY A 66 24.73 22.46 -25.95
CA GLY A 66 24.69 23.91 -26.17
C GLY A 66 23.31 24.49 -26.47
N GLY A 67 23.21 25.83 -26.51
CA GLY A 67 22.02 26.58 -26.93
C GLY A 67 21.00 26.91 -25.83
N ALA A 68 19.83 27.45 -26.22
CA ALA A 68 18.75 27.84 -25.29
C ALA A 68 18.30 26.69 -24.38
N ARG A 69 18.38 25.44 -24.87
CA ARG A 69 18.06 24.23 -24.10
C ARG A 69 19.02 24.01 -22.92
N ARG A 70 20.30 24.38 -23.06
CA ARG A 70 21.28 24.30 -21.96
C ARG A 70 20.98 25.33 -20.87
N SER A 71 20.63 26.56 -21.25
CA SER A 71 20.19 27.57 -20.28
C SER A 71 18.94 27.14 -19.52
N VAL A 72 17.95 26.55 -20.20
CA VAL A 72 16.75 25.99 -19.54
C VAL A 72 17.13 24.83 -18.62
N TYR A 73 18.04 23.95 -19.02
CA TYR A 73 18.54 22.87 -18.17
C TYR A 73 19.20 23.41 -16.90
N ASP A 74 20.05 24.42 -17.03
CA ASP A 74 20.79 25.01 -15.91
C ASP A 74 19.84 25.71 -14.91
N VAL A 75 18.78 26.36 -15.39
CA VAL A 75 17.72 26.94 -14.53
C VAL A 75 16.91 25.85 -13.83
N VAL A 76 16.37 24.88 -14.59
CA VAL A 76 15.50 23.82 -14.05
C VAL A 76 16.22 22.90 -13.09
N SER A 77 17.53 22.68 -13.27
CA SER A 77 18.35 21.83 -12.41
C SER A 77 18.91 22.57 -11.19
N SER A 78 18.60 23.86 -11.02
CA SER A 78 19.11 24.65 -9.90
C SER A 78 18.31 24.37 -8.62
N ASP A 79 19.01 24.30 -7.48
CA ASP A 79 18.38 24.12 -6.17
C ASP A 79 17.41 25.28 -5.83
N TRP A 80 17.68 26.47 -6.36
CA TRP A 80 16.81 27.63 -6.20
C TRP A 80 15.46 27.43 -6.91
N PHE A 81 15.46 26.92 -8.15
CA PHE A 81 14.22 26.61 -8.87
C PHE A 81 13.42 25.52 -8.15
N ASP A 82 14.09 24.47 -7.67
CA ASP A 82 13.45 23.41 -6.90
C ASP A 82 12.85 23.93 -5.58
N GLY A 83 13.55 24.81 -4.86
CA GLY A 83 13.06 25.48 -3.66
C GLY A 83 11.89 26.44 -3.93
N PHE A 84 11.92 27.15 -5.07
CA PHE A 84 10.81 28.01 -5.51
C PHE A 84 9.55 27.19 -5.79
N ILE A 85 9.64 26.12 -6.57
CA ILE A 85 8.50 25.24 -6.86
C ILE A 85 7.97 24.61 -5.57
N MET A 86 8.85 24.15 -4.68
CA MET A 86 8.45 23.60 -3.38
C MET A 86 7.65 24.62 -2.56
N SER A 87 8.08 25.89 -2.54
CA SER A 87 7.38 26.97 -1.85
C SER A 87 6.01 27.24 -2.48
N MET A 88 5.90 27.22 -3.82
CA MET A 88 4.63 27.39 -4.53
C MET A 88 3.66 26.23 -4.28
N ILE A 89 4.15 24.99 -4.15
CA ILE A 89 3.33 23.85 -3.73
C ILE A 89 2.78 24.11 -2.33
N MET A 90 3.62 24.47 -1.37
CA MET A 90 3.17 24.73 0.01
C MET A 90 2.10 25.83 0.08
N ILE A 91 2.29 26.93 -0.65
CA ILE A 91 1.29 28.00 -0.71
C ILE A 91 0.00 27.50 -1.37
N ASN A 92 0.07 26.71 -2.45
CA ASN A 92 -1.12 26.10 -3.06
C ASN A 92 -1.92 25.25 -2.07
N VAL A 93 -1.24 24.45 -1.23
CA VAL A 93 -1.89 23.65 -0.18
C VAL A 93 -2.58 24.54 0.85
N LEU A 94 -1.94 25.64 1.25
CA LEU A 94 -2.55 26.59 2.18
C LEU A 94 -3.84 27.20 1.61
N PHE A 95 -3.84 27.61 0.33
CA PHE A 95 -5.06 28.09 -0.32
C PHE A 95 -6.17 27.03 -0.33
N MET A 96 -5.84 25.76 -0.63
CA MET A 96 -6.82 24.67 -0.57
C MET A 96 -7.39 24.45 0.85
N SER A 97 -6.57 24.65 1.89
CA SER A 97 -7.02 24.51 3.28
C SER A 97 -7.91 25.66 3.78
N MET A 98 -7.98 26.78 3.05
CA MET A 98 -8.79 27.95 3.39
C MET A 98 -10.23 27.88 2.82
N GLU A 99 -10.53 26.89 1.98
CA GLU A 99 -11.88 26.64 1.47
C GLU A 99 -12.80 26.14 2.61
N HIS A 100 -13.97 26.75 2.76
CA HIS A 100 -14.94 26.38 3.81
C HIS A 100 -16.38 26.52 3.32
N TYR A 101 -17.30 25.83 4.00
CA TYR A 101 -18.72 25.87 3.67
C TYR A 101 -19.31 27.26 3.95
N GLY A 102 -20.02 27.82 2.97
CA GLY A 102 -20.65 29.14 3.09
C GLY A 102 -19.69 30.33 2.95
N MET A 103 -18.54 30.15 2.26
CA MET A 103 -17.60 31.24 2.00
C MET A 103 -18.20 32.33 1.09
N ASP A 104 -17.79 33.58 1.34
CA ASP A 104 -18.20 34.74 0.54
C ASP A 104 -17.77 34.60 -0.93
N ASP A 105 -18.60 35.09 -1.85
CA ASP A 105 -18.35 35.01 -3.31
C ASP A 105 -16.98 35.61 -3.71
N ALA A 106 -16.55 36.68 -3.02
CA ALA A 106 -15.24 37.28 -3.25
C ALA A 106 -14.09 36.30 -2.91
N TRP A 107 -14.25 35.48 -1.87
CA TRP A 107 -13.25 34.48 -1.49
C TRP A 107 -13.25 33.29 -2.44
N VAL A 108 -14.43 32.90 -2.95
CA VAL A 108 -14.57 31.91 -4.02
C VAL A 108 -13.80 32.36 -5.27
N GLU A 109 -13.93 33.63 -5.65
CA GLU A 109 -13.21 34.18 -6.81
C GLU A 109 -11.69 34.17 -6.60
N VAL A 110 -11.22 34.62 -5.43
CA VAL A 110 -9.78 34.62 -5.09
C VAL A 110 -9.19 33.21 -5.13
N THR A 111 -9.86 32.23 -4.50
CA THR A 111 -9.41 30.84 -4.47
C THR A 111 -9.45 30.19 -5.86
N THR A 112 -10.45 30.53 -6.69
CA THR A 112 -10.55 30.09 -8.09
C THR A 112 -9.41 30.66 -8.94
N ASN A 113 -9.13 31.96 -8.83
CA ASN A 113 -8.05 32.63 -9.54
C ASN A 113 -6.67 32.07 -9.11
N ALA A 114 -6.49 31.82 -7.80
CA ALA A 114 -5.30 31.17 -7.28
C ALA A 114 -5.13 29.75 -7.88
N ASN A 115 -6.20 28.96 -7.97
CA ASN A 115 -6.16 27.63 -8.59
C ASN A 115 -5.72 27.68 -10.07
N TYR A 116 -6.18 28.67 -10.84
CA TYR A 116 -5.70 28.88 -12.22
C TYR A 116 -4.23 29.24 -12.26
N PHE A 117 -3.78 30.17 -11.41
CA PHE A 117 -2.39 30.59 -11.32
C PHE A 117 -1.46 29.41 -11.01
N PHE A 118 -1.77 28.62 -9.97
CA PHE A 118 -0.93 27.48 -9.59
C PHE A 118 -0.94 26.37 -10.66
N THR A 119 -2.09 26.11 -11.29
CA THR A 119 -2.15 25.12 -12.38
C THR A 119 -1.30 25.55 -13.57
N ALA A 120 -1.35 26.83 -13.96
CA ALA A 120 -0.51 27.37 -15.01
C ALA A 120 0.98 27.31 -14.64
N LEU A 121 1.34 27.64 -13.41
CA LEU A 121 2.72 27.57 -12.90
C LEU A 121 3.28 26.15 -12.98
N PHE A 122 2.50 25.14 -12.59
CA PHE A 122 2.94 23.74 -12.64
C PHE A 122 2.92 23.15 -14.05
N ALA A 123 2.02 23.60 -14.92
CA ALA A 123 2.08 23.29 -16.34
C ALA A 123 3.34 23.86 -17.00
N LEU A 124 3.72 25.09 -16.64
CA LEU A 124 4.96 25.71 -17.10
C LEU A 124 6.19 24.95 -16.58
N GLU A 125 6.21 24.58 -15.30
CA GLU A 125 7.26 23.74 -14.71
C GLU A 125 7.43 22.43 -15.49
N ALA A 126 6.33 21.71 -15.75
CA ALA A 126 6.35 20.47 -16.52
C ALA A 126 6.88 20.69 -17.94
N ALA A 127 6.44 21.76 -18.62
CA ALA A 127 6.93 22.12 -19.95
C ALA A 127 8.44 22.42 -19.95
N LEU A 128 8.93 23.20 -18.98
CA LEU A 128 10.36 23.51 -18.82
C LEU A 128 11.18 22.24 -18.57
N LYS A 129 10.70 21.31 -17.74
CA LYS A 129 11.35 20.02 -17.51
C LYS A 129 11.36 19.13 -18.76
N ILE A 130 10.28 19.12 -19.55
CA ILE A 130 10.21 18.38 -20.82
C ILE A 130 11.22 18.94 -21.83
N VAL A 131 11.35 20.26 -21.94
CA VAL A 131 12.34 20.91 -22.82
C VAL A 131 13.77 20.62 -22.35
N SER A 132 14.02 20.71 -21.04
CA SER A 132 15.31 20.41 -20.42
C SER A 132 15.75 18.96 -20.68
N HIS A 133 15.00 17.99 -20.17
CA HIS A 133 15.36 16.56 -20.21
C HIS A 133 15.05 15.90 -21.56
N GLY A 134 14.31 16.58 -22.44
CA GLY A 134 13.70 15.96 -23.62
C GLY A 134 12.55 15.01 -23.23
N VAL A 135 11.68 14.72 -24.20
CA VAL A 135 10.48 13.89 -23.98
C VAL A 135 10.83 12.52 -23.37
N VAL A 136 11.80 11.82 -23.96
CA VAL A 136 12.21 10.47 -23.48
C VAL A 136 12.86 10.52 -22.10
N GLY A 137 13.61 11.59 -21.78
CA GLY A 137 14.24 11.75 -20.48
C GLY A 137 13.21 12.03 -19.37
N TYR A 138 12.25 12.90 -19.65
CA TYR A 138 11.19 13.29 -18.71
C TYR A 138 10.28 12.12 -18.33
N PHE A 139 9.73 11.40 -19.33
CA PHE A 139 8.80 10.28 -19.11
C PHE A 139 9.47 8.99 -18.62
N ARG A 140 10.78 9.01 -18.35
CA ARG A 140 11.47 7.86 -17.73
C ARG A 140 11.45 7.91 -16.20
N ASP A 141 11.31 9.10 -15.61
CA ASP A 141 11.23 9.27 -14.17
C ASP A 141 9.77 9.17 -13.70
N ALA A 142 9.48 8.18 -12.86
CA ALA A 142 8.14 7.94 -12.33
C ALA A 142 7.57 9.16 -11.59
N TRP A 143 8.42 9.97 -10.94
CA TRP A 143 7.97 11.17 -10.25
C TRP A 143 7.57 12.30 -11.21
N ASN A 144 8.28 12.43 -12.33
CA ASN A 144 7.89 13.36 -13.39
C ASN A 144 6.62 12.91 -14.10
N ILE A 145 6.42 11.60 -14.29
CA ILE A 145 5.15 11.05 -14.82
C ILE A 145 3.99 11.35 -13.87
N PHE A 146 4.18 11.12 -12.57
CA PHE A 146 3.17 11.42 -11.55
C PHE A 146 2.81 12.91 -11.54
N ASP A 147 3.83 13.77 -11.52
CA ASP A 147 3.71 15.22 -11.59
C ASP A 147 2.91 15.67 -12.83
N PHE A 148 3.31 15.19 -14.01
CA PHE A 148 2.61 15.43 -15.28
C PHE A 148 1.14 14.98 -15.22
N THR A 149 0.87 13.80 -14.65
CA THR A 149 -0.49 13.28 -14.52
C THR A 149 -1.35 14.19 -13.66
N VAL A 150 -0.84 14.65 -12.53
CA VAL A 150 -1.54 15.58 -11.63
C VAL A 150 -1.85 16.92 -12.31
N VAL A 151 -0.90 17.45 -13.10
CA VAL A 151 -1.11 18.67 -13.90
C VAL A 151 -2.20 18.45 -14.95
N ASN A 152 -2.20 17.32 -15.67
CA ASN A 152 -3.23 17.03 -16.68
C ASN A 152 -4.62 16.86 -16.06
N VAL A 153 -4.74 16.11 -14.95
CA VAL A 153 -6.01 15.98 -14.22
C VAL A 153 -6.53 17.34 -13.77
N SER A 154 -5.63 18.24 -13.35
CA SER A 154 -5.97 19.60 -12.96
C SER A 154 -6.52 20.43 -14.13
N ILE A 155 -5.86 20.37 -15.29
CA ILE A 155 -6.30 21.07 -16.50
C ILE A 155 -7.66 20.54 -16.97
N VAL A 156 -7.82 19.22 -17.03
CA VAL A 156 -9.10 18.58 -17.39
C VAL A 156 -10.20 19.00 -16.42
N GLY A 157 -9.92 19.01 -15.11
CA GLY A 157 -10.87 19.46 -14.09
C GLY A 157 -11.34 20.90 -14.30
N ILE A 158 -10.43 21.81 -14.65
CA ILE A 158 -10.75 23.22 -14.95
C ILE A 158 -11.59 23.34 -16.22
N ILE A 159 -11.19 22.67 -17.31
CA ILE A 159 -11.93 22.70 -18.58
C ILE A 159 -13.35 22.15 -18.38
N LEU A 160 -13.46 21.04 -17.64
CA LEU A 160 -14.74 20.41 -17.38
C LEU A 160 -15.65 21.28 -16.52
N GLU A 161 -15.11 21.92 -15.47
CA GLU A 161 -15.86 22.86 -14.64
C GLU A 161 -16.43 24.00 -15.50
N ASN A 162 -15.61 24.65 -16.32
CA ASN A 162 -16.06 25.74 -17.19
C ASN A 162 -17.07 25.31 -18.27
N THR A 163 -17.02 24.05 -18.72
CA THR A 163 -17.90 23.53 -19.78
C THR A 163 -19.21 22.96 -19.22
N LEU A 164 -19.16 22.28 -18.07
CA LEU A 164 -20.28 21.55 -17.47
C LEU A 164 -21.04 22.33 -16.39
N ASN A 165 -20.75 23.61 -16.18
CA ASN A 165 -21.43 24.47 -15.20
C ASN A 165 -22.97 24.47 -15.29
N ASN A 166 -23.55 23.99 -16.40
CA ASN A 166 -25.00 23.85 -16.60
C ASN A 166 -25.56 22.44 -16.36
N THR A 167 -24.75 21.47 -15.91
CA THR A 167 -25.16 20.09 -15.69
C THR A 167 -24.84 19.63 -14.26
N ASN A 168 -25.83 19.08 -13.55
CA ASN A 168 -25.70 18.51 -12.20
C ASN A 168 -24.92 17.19 -12.21
N VAL A 169 -23.68 17.20 -12.69
CA VAL A 169 -22.87 15.99 -12.80
C VAL A 169 -21.94 15.88 -11.58
N SER A 170 -22.22 14.88 -10.74
CA SER A 170 -21.42 14.49 -9.56
C SER A 170 -19.91 14.33 -9.85
N VAL A 171 -19.54 14.05 -11.10
CA VAL A 171 -18.15 13.90 -11.55
C VAL A 171 -17.33 15.19 -11.37
N VAL A 172 -17.93 16.38 -11.52
CA VAL A 172 -17.21 17.65 -11.31
C VAL A 172 -16.77 17.78 -9.85
N SER A 173 -17.61 17.38 -8.91
CA SER A 173 -17.27 17.36 -7.48
C SER A 173 -16.13 16.40 -7.15
N LEU A 174 -16.06 15.24 -7.80
CA LEU A 174 -14.94 14.30 -7.61
C LEU A 174 -13.61 14.85 -8.15
N LEU A 175 -13.63 15.55 -9.30
CA LEU A 175 -12.43 16.19 -9.85
C LEU A 175 -11.88 17.32 -8.96
N ARG A 176 -12.75 17.98 -8.18
CA ARG A 176 -12.30 18.95 -7.16
C ARG A 176 -11.48 18.26 -6.07
N VAL A 177 -11.88 17.07 -5.61
CA VAL A 177 -11.13 16.29 -4.60
C VAL A 177 -9.76 15.87 -5.12
N PHE A 178 -9.63 15.51 -6.40
CA PHE A 178 -8.33 15.14 -6.99
C PHE A 178 -7.30 16.28 -6.99
N ARG A 179 -7.69 17.54 -6.81
CA ARG A 179 -6.75 18.66 -6.63
C ARG A 179 -5.84 18.47 -5.42
N VAL A 180 -6.33 17.78 -4.38
CA VAL A 180 -5.55 17.40 -3.17
C VAL A 180 -4.36 16.50 -3.53
N ALA A 181 -4.42 15.76 -4.65
CA ALA A 181 -3.30 14.94 -5.10
C ALA A 181 -2.02 15.75 -5.38
N ARG A 182 -2.14 17.07 -5.61
CA ARG A 182 -0.99 17.99 -5.73
C ARG A 182 -0.12 18.02 -4.50
N ILE A 183 -0.66 17.76 -3.30
CA ILE A 183 0.11 17.68 -2.04
C ILE A 183 1.19 16.59 -2.14
N PHE A 184 0.90 15.47 -2.82
CA PHE A 184 1.86 14.38 -2.97
C PHE A 184 3.10 14.75 -3.80
N ARG A 185 3.05 15.85 -4.56
CA ARG A 185 4.22 16.39 -5.28
C ARG A 185 5.34 16.83 -4.31
N LEU A 186 5.01 17.03 -3.03
CA LEU A 186 5.98 17.29 -1.96
C LEU A 186 6.86 16.07 -1.63
N ILE A 187 6.33 14.85 -1.80
CA ILE A 187 7.03 13.60 -1.46
C ILE A 187 8.39 13.48 -2.15
N PRO A 188 8.53 13.59 -3.49
CA PRO A 188 9.82 13.44 -4.16
C PRO A 188 10.83 14.54 -3.79
N LYS A 189 10.35 15.72 -3.39
CA LYS A 189 11.16 16.89 -3.07
C LYS A 189 11.72 16.84 -1.65
N ALA A 190 10.97 16.25 -0.71
CA ALA A 190 11.41 16.08 0.68
C ALA A 190 12.07 14.71 0.89
N LYS A 191 13.41 14.66 0.96
CA LYS A 191 14.20 13.42 1.11
C LYS A 191 13.71 12.53 2.27
N GLY A 192 13.40 13.10 3.43
CA GLY A 192 12.87 12.35 4.58
C GLY A 192 11.49 11.74 4.30
N LEU A 193 10.56 12.53 3.76
CA LEU A 193 9.21 12.09 3.41
C LEU A 193 9.24 11.02 2.31
N ARG A 194 10.11 11.16 1.31
CA ARG A 194 10.33 10.16 0.27
C ARG A 194 10.74 8.82 0.85
N THR A 195 11.72 8.81 1.77
CA THR A 195 12.17 7.58 2.42
C THR A 195 11.03 6.92 3.18
N LEU A 196 10.28 7.67 3.99
CA LEU A 196 9.13 7.15 4.75
C LEU A 196 8.02 6.60 3.84
N PHE A 197 7.73 7.28 2.74
CA PHE A 197 6.74 6.82 1.77
C PHE A 197 7.20 5.54 1.08
N GLN A 198 8.47 5.46 0.68
CA GLN A 198 9.03 4.26 0.06
C GLN A 198 9.02 3.07 1.02
N THR A 199 9.38 3.26 2.29
CA THR A 199 9.32 2.17 3.29
C THR A 199 7.89 1.67 3.48
N LEU A 200 6.90 2.58 3.50
CA LEU A 200 5.48 2.22 3.54
C LEU A 200 5.06 1.42 2.31
N VAL A 201 5.42 1.85 1.10
CA VAL A 201 5.08 1.11 -0.13
C VAL A 201 5.75 -0.26 -0.18
N PHE A 202 6.99 -0.38 0.29
CA PHE A 202 7.69 -1.66 0.34
C PHE A 202 7.11 -2.66 1.35
N SER A 203 6.41 -2.18 2.39
CA SER A 203 5.73 -3.07 3.36
C SER A 203 4.33 -3.50 2.91
N LEU A 204 3.72 -2.82 1.92
CA LEU A 204 2.39 -3.16 1.41
C LEU A 204 2.24 -4.63 0.92
N PRO A 205 3.19 -5.24 0.17
CA PRO A 205 3.02 -6.62 -0.29
C PRO A 205 2.87 -7.62 0.85
N ALA A 206 3.63 -7.46 1.93
CA ALA A 206 3.50 -8.30 3.12
C ALA A 206 2.14 -8.08 3.80
N LEU A 207 1.71 -6.82 3.91
CA LEU A 207 0.41 -6.48 4.48
C LEU A 207 -0.76 -7.04 3.65
N ILE A 208 -0.68 -7.03 2.32
CA ILE A 208 -1.72 -7.58 1.43
C ILE A 208 -1.86 -9.09 1.63
N ASN A 209 -0.75 -9.83 1.79
CA ASN A 209 -0.80 -11.28 2.00
C ASN A 209 -1.57 -11.63 3.27
N VAL A 210 -1.28 -10.96 4.40
CA VAL A 210 -1.98 -11.23 5.66
C VAL A 210 -3.39 -10.63 5.66
N GLY A 211 -3.55 -9.43 5.10
CA GLY A 211 -4.86 -8.78 4.93
C GLY A 211 -5.82 -9.59 4.06
N SER A 212 -5.32 -10.38 3.10
CA SER A 212 -6.15 -11.26 2.28
C SER A 212 -6.87 -12.35 3.10
N VAL A 213 -6.21 -12.88 4.13
CA VAL A 213 -6.79 -13.87 5.05
C VAL A 213 -7.90 -13.24 5.89
N LEU A 214 -7.67 -12.02 6.38
CA LEU A 214 -8.68 -11.25 7.11
C LEU A 214 -9.89 -10.91 6.22
N LEU A 215 -9.65 -10.53 4.96
CA LEU A 215 -10.71 -10.26 3.99
C LEU A 215 -11.55 -11.52 3.68
N LEU A 216 -10.91 -12.69 3.55
CA LEU A 216 -11.62 -13.97 3.38
C LEU A 216 -12.47 -14.30 4.60
N PHE A 217 -11.94 -14.07 5.80
CA PHE A 217 -12.69 -14.24 7.04
C PHE A 217 -13.92 -13.33 7.08
N PHE A 218 -13.78 -12.04 6.74
CA PHE A 218 -14.92 -11.12 6.61
C PHE A 218 -15.90 -11.55 5.53
N PHE A 219 -15.43 -12.08 4.40
CA PHE A 219 -16.29 -12.59 3.34
C PHE A 219 -17.22 -13.70 3.85
N ILE A 220 -16.65 -14.70 4.55
CA ILE A 220 -17.41 -15.83 5.10
C ILE A 220 -18.47 -15.34 6.09
N PHE A 221 -18.07 -14.49 7.04
CA PHE A 221 -19.00 -13.94 8.03
C PHE A 221 -20.02 -13.00 7.40
N SER A 222 -19.67 -12.24 6.37
CA SER A 222 -20.60 -11.36 5.65
C SER A 222 -21.73 -12.16 5.00
N VAL A 223 -21.38 -13.25 4.30
CA VAL A 223 -22.37 -14.15 3.71
C VAL A 223 -23.23 -14.81 4.78
N MET A 224 -22.64 -15.28 5.87
CA MET A 224 -23.38 -15.85 6.99
C MET A 224 -24.34 -14.83 7.63
N GLY A 225 -23.85 -13.61 7.90
CA GLY A 225 -24.63 -12.53 8.49
C GLY A 225 -25.80 -12.09 7.60
N MET A 226 -25.64 -12.06 6.27
CA MET A 226 -26.74 -11.79 5.35
C MET A 226 -27.85 -12.85 5.44
N ASN A 227 -27.46 -14.12 5.53
CA ASN A 227 -28.44 -15.22 5.60
C ASN A 227 -29.13 -15.30 6.97
N LEU A 228 -28.47 -14.86 8.04
CA LEU A 228 -29.00 -14.93 9.41
C LEU A 228 -29.75 -13.65 9.82
N PHE A 229 -29.29 -12.47 9.41
CA PHE A 229 -29.73 -11.18 9.93
C PHE A 229 -30.12 -10.18 8.84
N GLY A 230 -30.29 -10.62 7.59
CA GLY A 230 -30.80 -9.77 6.51
C GLY A 230 -32.27 -9.40 6.75
N GLY A 231 -32.61 -8.12 6.60
CA GLY A 231 -34.00 -7.64 6.71
C GLY A 231 -34.56 -7.53 8.13
N VAL A 232 -33.73 -7.61 9.17
CA VAL A 232 -34.16 -7.40 10.56
C VAL A 232 -34.53 -5.94 10.84
N ARG A 233 -35.37 -5.72 11.85
CA ARG A 233 -35.83 -4.39 12.29
C ARG A 233 -34.64 -3.47 12.57
N GLU A 234 -34.74 -2.22 12.09
CA GLU A 234 -33.78 -1.17 12.41
C GLU A 234 -33.88 -0.77 13.89
N GLY A 235 -32.73 -0.62 14.53
CA GLY A 235 -32.55 -0.25 15.93
C GLY A 235 -31.58 0.92 16.09
N GLU A 236 -30.89 0.97 17.22
CA GLU A 236 -29.92 2.03 17.50
C GLU A 236 -28.62 1.84 16.69
N PHE A 237 -28.19 0.59 16.53
CA PHE A 237 -26.94 0.20 15.89
C PHE A 237 -27.17 -0.46 14.52
N ILE A 238 -28.25 -1.22 14.34
CA ILE A 238 -28.71 -1.66 13.02
C ILE A 238 -29.51 -0.53 12.37
N ASN A 239 -29.04 -0.03 11.24
CA ASN A 239 -29.71 1.04 10.50
C ASN A 239 -29.47 0.90 8.99
N ARG A 240 -30.05 1.81 8.21
CA ARG A 240 -29.90 1.86 6.74
C ARG A 240 -28.45 1.76 6.23
N HIS A 241 -27.47 2.21 7.00
CA HIS A 241 -26.06 2.23 6.62
C HIS A 241 -25.23 1.09 7.24
N ALA A 242 -25.63 0.61 8.42
CA ALA A 242 -25.01 -0.50 9.14
C ALA A 242 -26.03 -1.63 9.32
N ASN A 243 -26.10 -2.53 8.34
CA ASN A 243 -27.00 -3.68 8.35
C ASN A 243 -26.39 -4.89 7.62
N PHE A 244 -27.16 -5.97 7.57
CA PHE A 244 -26.80 -7.22 6.90
C PHE A 244 -27.64 -7.51 5.63
N ASP A 245 -28.25 -6.49 5.02
CA ASP A 245 -29.16 -6.72 3.88
C ASP A 245 -28.43 -7.06 2.58
N THR A 246 -27.22 -6.51 2.41
CA THR A 246 -26.44 -6.64 1.18
C THR A 246 -24.97 -6.87 1.49
N PHE A 247 -24.28 -7.58 0.60
CA PHE A 247 -22.90 -7.99 0.83
C PHE A 247 -21.95 -6.82 1.18
N PRO A 248 -21.95 -5.67 0.47
CA PRO A 248 -21.08 -4.55 0.81
C PRO A 248 -21.41 -3.91 2.17
N ARG A 249 -22.70 -3.83 2.54
CA ARG A 249 -23.11 -3.30 3.85
C ARG A 249 -22.70 -4.24 4.97
N SER A 250 -22.93 -5.54 4.80
CA SER A 250 -22.47 -6.57 5.75
C SER A 250 -20.96 -6.52 5.96
N MET A 251 -20.18 -6.35 4.90
CA MET A 251 -18.72 -6.18 4.99
C MET A 251 -18.33 -4.92 5.77
N LEU A 252 -18.98 -3.79 5.52
CA LEU A 252 -18.72 -2.53 6.25
C LEU A 252 -19.12 -2.65 7.73
N THR A 253 -20.26 -3.28 8.02
CA THR A 253 -20.73 -3.55 9.38
C THR A 253 -19.73 -4.44 10.13
N LEU A 254 -19.20 -5.49 9.49
CA LEU A 254 -18.16 -6.35 10.07
C LEU A 254 -16.84 -5.61 10.26
N MET A 255 -16.44 -4.75 9.31
CA MET A 255 -15.23 -3.93 9.43
C MET A 255 -15.31 -2.97 10.62
N ARG A 256 -16.49 -2.38 10.88
CA ARG A 256 -16.74 -1.58 12.08
C ARG A 256 -16.57 -2.41 13.35
N MET A 257 -17.16 -3.60 13.40
CA MET A 257 -17.06 -4.48 14.58
C MET A 257 -15.66 -5.05 14.80
N ALA A 258 -14.86 -5.18 13.75
CA ALA A 258 -13.50 -5.70 13.82
C ALA A 258 -12.55 -4.84 14.68
N THR A 259 -12.83 -3.54 14.80
CA THR A 259 -12.11 -2.63 15.71
C THR A 259 -12.55 -2.76 17.17
N GLY A 260 -13.55 -3.60 17.45
CA GLY A 260 -14.17 -3.77 18.76
C GLY A 260 -15.31 -2.77 19.05
N GLU A 261 -15.69 -1.95 18.09
CA GLU A 261 -16.73 -0.93 18.27
C GLU A 261 -18.14 -1.49 18.05
N SER A 262 -19.07 -1.19 18.97
CA SER A 262 -20.53 -1.36 18.83
C SER A 262 -21.06 -2.78 18.50
N TRP A 263 -20.22 -3.81 18.54
CA TRP A 263 -20.62 -5.19 18.21
C TRP A 263 -21.72 -5.73 19.12
N ASN A 264 -21.71 -5.36 20.41
CA ASN A 264 -22.71 -5.79 21.39
C ASN A 264 -24.07 -5.13 21.12
N GLY A 265 -24.07 -3.85 20.71
CA GLY A 265 -25.30 -3.14 20.34
C GLY A 265 -25.95 -3.74 19.10
N ILE A 266 -25.13 -3.99 18.06
CA ILE A 266 -25.57 -4.69 16.85
C ILE A 266 -26.13 -6.08 17.19
N MET A 267 -25.46 -6.83 18.06
CA MET A 267 -25.94 -8.13 18.53
C MET A 267 -27.32 -8.02 19.20
N HIS A 268 -27.57 -7.01 20.03
CA HIS A 268 -28.85 -6.84 20.68
C HIS A 268 -29.96 -6.50 19.68
N ASP A 269 -29.70 -5.60 18.75
CA ASP A 269 -30.69 -5.19 17.73
C ASP A 269 -31.13 -6.37 16.85
N VAL A 270 -30.20 -7.25 16.44
CA VAL A 270 -30.58 -8.42 15.62
C VAL A 270 -31.27 -9.54 16.41
N THR A 271 -31.43 -9.40 17.73
CA THR A 271 -32.12 -10.37 18.59
C THR A 271 -33.51 -9.92 19.02
N VAL A 272 -33.97 -8.76 18.56
CA VAL A 272 -35.30 -8.22 18.84
C VAL A 272 -36.35 -9.18 18.25
N SER A 273 -37.20 -9.71 19.14
CA SER A 273 -38.25 -10.70 18.83
C SER A 273 -39.64 -10.23 19.24
N GLU A 274 -39.72 -9.08 19.93
CA GLU A 274 -40.96 -8.39 20.26
C GLU A 274 -41.04 -7.14 19.39
N ASP A 275 -42.26 -6.75 19.00
CA ASP A 275 -42.54 -5.60 18.15
C ASP A 275 -41.64 -5.53 16.90
N CYS A 276 -41.56 -6.61 16.14
CA CYS A 276 -40.63 -6.74 15.02
C CYS A 276 -41.31 -6.97 13.67
N VAL A 277 -42.64 -7.00 13.65
CA VAL A 277 -43.43 -7.07 12.42
C VAL A 277 -43.85 -5.66 12.03
N LEU A 278 -43.49 -5.23 10.82
CA LEU A 278 -43.83 -3.92 10.28
C LEU A 278 -45.19 -3.95 9.59
N LEU A 279 -46.01 -2.96 9.91
CA LEU A 279 -47.29 -2.70 9.26
C LEU A 279 -47.11 -2.00 7.90
N LEU A 280 -47.62 -2.62 6.84
CA LEU A 280 -47.59 -2.08 5.47
C LEU A 280 -48.83 -1.24 5.14
N GLU A 281 -49.91 -1.43 5.90
CA GLU A 281 -51.19 -0.71 5.81
C GLU A 281 -51.73 -0.39 7.20
N ASN A 282 -52.80 0.41 7.27
CA ASN A 282 -53.47 0.72 8.52
C ASN A 282 -54.32 -0.48 8.94
N VAL A 283 -54.14 -0.93 10.19
CA VAL A 283 -54.74 -2.18 10.67
C VAL A 283 -55.45 -1.96 11.99
N THR A 284 -56.63 -2.55 12.11
CA THR A 284 -57.35 -2.67 13.38
C THR A 284 -57.08 -4.03 14.02
N LEU A 285 -56.58 -4.02 15.27
CA LEU A 285 -56.43 -5.24 16.06
C LEU A 285 -57.72 -5.54 16.82
N SER A 286 -58.07 -6.81 16.99
CA SER A 286 -59.25 -7.22 17.75
C SER A 286 -59.07 -7.14 19.27
N SER A 287 -57.81 -7.16 19.74
CA SER A 287 -57.45 -7.13 21.16
C SER A 287 -57.45 -5.73 21.75
N SER A 288 -57.47 -4.68 20.92
CA SER A 288 -57.46 -3.29 21.35
C SER A 288 -58.26 -2.41 20.38
N SER A 289 -59.09 -1.49 20.88
CA SER A 289 -59.91 -0.60 20.03
C SER A 289 -59.11 0.50 19.30
N TRP A 290 -57.79 0.36 19.24
CA TRP A 290 -56.87 1.34 18.65
C TRP A 290 -56.53 0.92 17.21
N GLU A 291 -56.55 1.90 16.31
CA GLU A 291 -56.04 1.73 14.94
C GLU A 291 -54.53 1.89 14.97
N PHE A 292 -53.81 0.96 14.37
CA PHE A 292 -52.37 1.06 14.14
C PHE A 292 -52.12 1.64 12.76
N GLU A 293 -51.16 2.55 12.66
CA GLU A 293 -50.84 3.21 11.41
C GLU A 293 -49.77 2.43 10.65
N LYS A 294 -49.80 2.56 9.32
CA LYS A 294 -48.72 2.08 8.46
C LYS A 294 -47.37 2.61 8.95
N GLY A 295 -46.41 1.70 9.13
CA GLY A 295 -45.08 2.00 9.65
C GLY A 295 -44.87 1.66 11.13
N ASP A 296 -45.94 1.36 11.86
CA ASP A 296 -45.86 0.87 13.22
C ASP A 296 -45.32 -0.58 13.28
N TYR A 297 -44.86 -0.95 14.47
CA TYR A 297 -44.33 -2.27 14.76
C TYR A 297 -45.18 -2.98 15.80
N ILE A 298 -45.53 -4.23 15.52
CA ILE A 298 -46.34 -5.06 16.42
C ILE A 298 -45.69 -6.41 16.70
N SER A 299 -46.16 -7.07 17.76
CA SER A 299 -45.69 -8.39 18.12
C SER A 299 -46.11 -9.43 17.06
N PRO A 300 -45.30 -10.48 16.81
CA PRO A 300 -45.63 -11.51 15.83
C PRO A 300 -46.97 -12.22 16.11
N ARG A 301 -47.31 -12.38 17.40
CA ARG A 301 -48.58 -13.00 17.80
C ARG A 301 -49.77 -12.13 17.43
N ASP A 302 -49.65 -10.82 17.60
CA ASP A 302 -50.73 -9.91 17.24
C ASP A 302 -50.94 -9.87 15.73
N ALA A 303 -49.86 -9.91 14.95
CA ALA A 303 -49.91 -9.98 13.50
C ALA A 303 -50.57 -11.27 12.98
N GLU A 304 -50.29 -12.43 13.61
CA GLU A 304 -50.83 -13.72 13.15
C GLU A 304 -52.29 -13.96 13.55
N TYR A 305 -52.71 -13.52 14.75
CA TYR A 305 -53.99 -13.94 15.34
C TYR A 305 -54.96 -12.79 15.70
N ASN A 306 -54.46 -11.57 15.88
CA ASN A 306 -55.28 -10.46 16.38
C ASN A 306 -55.64 -9.41 15.32
N CYS A 307 -55.31 -9.60 14.04
CA CYS A 307 -55.66 -8.65 12.98
C CYS A 307 -57.13 -8.80 12.53
N ALA A 308 -58.02 -7.86 12.86
CA ALA A 308 -59.43 -7.93 12.48
C ALA A 308 -59.67 -7.51 11.01
N SER A 309 -59.04 -6.41 10.58
CA SER A 309 -59.06 -5.92 9.19
C SER A 309 -58.54 -6.95 8.18
N CYS A 310 -57.46 -7.68 8.50
CA CYS A 310 -56.94 -8.73 7.63
C CYS A 310 -57.96 -9.86 7.40
N TYR A 311 -58.79 -10.17 8.41
CA TYR A 311 -59.83 -11.20 8.30
C TYR A 311 -61.09 -10.68 7.61
N GLU A 312 -61.37 -9.38 7.70
CA GLU A 312 -62.40 -8.73 6.89
C GLU A 312 -62.09 -8.87 5.39
N ASP A 313 -60.84 -8.66 4.98
CA ASP A 313 -60.43 -8.87 3.58
C ASP A 313 -60.59 -10.33 3.12
N LEU A 314 -60.33 -11.28 4.02
CA LEU A 314 -60.41 -12.72 3.71
C LEU A 314 -61.85 -13.26 3.70
N THR A 315 -62.70 -12.80 4.63
CA THR A 315 -64.01 -13.41 4.92
C THR A 315 -65.20 -12.48 4.62
N GLY A 316 -64.94 -11.19 4.42
CA GLY A 316 -65.96 -10.14 4.27
C GLY A 316 -66.56 -9.64 5.59
N ASP A 317 -66.15 -10.19 6.74
CA ASP A 317 -66.64 -9.84 8.07
C ASP A 317 -65.50 -9.42 9.00
N LEU A 318 -65.68 -8.31 9.73
CA LEU A 318 -64.73 -7.85 10.75
C LEU A 318 -64.79 -8.74 12.00
N GLN A 319 -63.86 -9.70 12.10
CA GLN A 319 -63.81 -10.69 13.18
C GLN A 319 -62.38 -10.94 13.68
N VAL A 320 -62.26 -11.56 14.87
CA VAL A 320 -60.96 -12.02 15.40
C VAL A 320 -60.49 -13.25 14.63
N GLY A 321 -59.21 -13.27 14.25
CA GLY A 321 -58.57 -14.44 13.68
C GLY A 321 -58.55 -15.62 14.64
N ARG A 322 -59.16 -16.74 14.25
CA ARG A 322 -59.05 -18.00 15.01
C ARG A 322 -57.95 -18.91 14.50
N ASP A 323 -57.57 -18.75 13.24
CA ASP A 323 -56.52 -19.52 12.58
C ASP A 323 -55.34 -18.60 12.21
N ALA A 324 -54.24 -19.17 11.73
CA ALA A 324 -53.14 -18.37 11.18
C ALA A 324 -53.52 -17.82 9.80
N LEU A 325 -53.15 -16.56 9.52
CA LEU A 325 -53.39 -15.92 8.22
C LEU A 325 -52.65 -16.68 7.09
N PRO A 326 -53.30 -16.85 5.92
CA PRO A 326 -52.60 -17.23 4.69
C PRO A 326 -51.43 -16.30 4.39
N ARG A 327 -50.34 -16.85 3.87
CA ARG A 327 -49.05 -16.14 3.77
C ARG A 327 -49.06 -15.00 2.76
N ASP A 328 -49.91 -15.12 1.74
CA ASP A 328 -50.23 -14.10 0.75
C ASP A 328 -50.88 -12.88 1.43
N VAL A 329 -51.96 -13.09 2.19
CA VAL A 329 -52.66 -12.01 2.92
C VAL A 329 -51.76 -11.42 4.01
N TYR A 330 -50.99 -12.25 4.71
CA TYR A 330 -50.02 -11.77 5.70
C TYR A 330 -49.00 -10.82 5.07
N ASN A 331 -48.44 -11.16 3.90
CA ASN A 331 -47.41 -10.34 3.25
C ASN A 331 -47.97 -9.06 2.58
N GLU A 332 -49.28 -8.94 2.39
CA GLU A 332 -49.92 -7.69 1.95
C GLU A 332 -49.98 -6.67 3.10
N HIS A 333 -50.30 -7.13 4.31
CA HIS A 333 -50.48 -6.29 5.49
C HIS A 333 -49.23 -6.12 6.34
N PHE A 334 -48.34 -7.12 6.34
CA PHE A 334 -47.23 -7.23 7.28
C PHE A 334 -45.91 -7.60 6.60
N LYS A 335 -44.81 -7.14 7.21
CA LYS A 335 -43.46 -7.59 6.88
C LYS A 335 -42.75 -8.08 8.14
N ASP A 336 -42.44 -9.37 8.18
CA ASP A 336 -41.67 -9.98 9.27
C ASP A 336 -40.20 -9.52 9.20
N MET A 337 -39.76 -8.84 10.25
CA MET A 337 -38.39 -8.35 10.41
C MET A 337 -37.82 -8.77 11.79
N CYS A 338 -38.31 -9.89 12.32
CA CYS A 338 -37.91 -10.42 13.60
C CYS A 338 -36.52 -11.04 13.56
N GLY A 339 -35.78 -10.80 14.64
CA GLY A 339 -34.46 -11.37 14.86
C GLY A 339 -34.50 -12.88 15.00
N GLN A 340 -33.41 -13.54 14.60
CA GLN A 340 -33.20 -14.96 14.84
C GLN A 340 -33.09 -15.28 16.34
N HIS A 341 -33.11 -16.56 16.67
CA HIS A 341 -32.98 -17.02 18.05
C HIS A 341 -31.72 -16.44 18.73
N LYS A 342 -31.89 -15.89 19.93
CA LYS A 342 -30.85 -15.17 20.69
C LYS A 342 -29.51 -15.91 20.76
N ALA A 343 -29.55 -17.23 20.93
CA ALA A 343 -28.36 -18.06 21.00
C ALA A 343 -27.52 -18.06 19.70
N VAL A 344 -28.17 -18.01 18.53
CA VAL A 344 -27.48 -17.99 17.22
C VAL A 344 -26.76 -16.67 17.02
N ALA A 345 -27.42 -15.55 17.34
CA ALA A 345 -26.79 -14.24 17.31
C ALA A 345 -25.60 -14.17 18.26
N VAL A 346 -25.79 -14.53 19.54
CA VAL A 346 -24.71 -14.54 20.53
C VAL A 346 -23.52 -15.38 20.04
N ALA A 347 -23.77 -16.60 19.53
CA ALA A 347 -22.70 -17.45 19.00
C ALA A 347 -21.96 -16.80 17.82
N TYR A 348 -22.70 -16.21 16.88
CA TYR A 348 -22.14 -15.52 15.71
C TYR A 348 -21.22 -14.36 16.12
N PHE A 349 -21.71 -13.41 16.93
CA PHE A 349 -20.93 -12.21 17.27
C PHE A 349 -19.75 -12.53 18.18
N PHE A 350 -19.91 -13.40 19.19
CA PHE A 350 -18.79 -13.81 20.04
C PHE A 350 -17.71 -14.54 19.24
N CYS A 351 -18.10 -15.45 18.34
CA CYS A 351 -17.15 -16.14 17.46
C CYS A 351 -16.42 -15.16 16.54
N PHE A 352 -17.16 -14.23 15.91
CA PHE A 352 -16.57 -13.21 15.05
C PHE A 352 -15.56 -12.34 15.80
N VAL A 353 -15.94 -11.78 16.95
CA VAL A 353 -15.08 -10.87 17.73
C VAL A 353 -13.83 -11.60 18.22
N LEU A 354 -13.98 -12.79 18.81
CA LEU A 354 -12.82 -13.57 19.29
C LEU A 354 -11.86 -13.94 18.15
N MET A 355 -12.39 -14.49 17.05
CA MET A 355 -11.55 -14.90 15.91
C MET A 355 -10.92 -13.69 15.22
N CYS A 356 -11.67 -12.60 15.03
CA CYS A 356 -11.18 -11.38 14.43
C CYS A 356 -10.07 -10.74 15.27
N SER A 357 -10.27 -10.60 16.58
CA SER A 357 -9.25 -10.08 17.49
C SER A 357 -8.01 -10.95 17.50
N PHE A 358 -8.15 -12.28 17.46
CA PHE A 358 -7.03 -13.20 17.36
C PHE A 358 -6.24 -13.03 16.04
N ILE A 359 -6.95 -12.99 14.90
CA ILE A 359 -6.32 -12.82 13.58
C ILE A 359 -5.63 -11.46 13.50
N LEU A 360 -6.27 -10.37 13.94
CA LEU A 360 -5.71 -9.02 13.95
C LEU A 360 -4.46 -8.95 14.83
N LEU A 361 -4.49 -9.55 16.01
CA LEU A 361 -3.33 -9.57 16.90
C LEU A 361 -2.15 -10.31 16.28
N ASN A 362 -2.40 -11.50 15.70
CA ASN A 362 -1.38 -12.27 15.00
C ASN A 362 -0.83 -11.51 13.78
N LEU A 363 -1.67 -10.79 13.05
CA LEU A 363 -1.27 -9.96 11.91
C LEU A 363 -0.36 -8.83 12.38
N VAL A 364 -0.75 -8.09 13.41
CA VAL A 364 0.05 -6.98 13.96
C VAL A 364 1.40 -7.49 14.46
N ILE A 365 1.42 -8.59 15.20
CA ILE A 365 2.66 -9.21 15.68
C ILE A 365 3.55 -9.62 14.51
N ALA A 366 3.00 -10.31 13.50
CA ALA A 366 3.77 -10.75 12.34
C ALA A 366 4.39 -9.57 11.59
N VAL A 367 3.63 -8.49 11.35
CA VAL A 367 4.11 -7.28 10.65
C VAL A 367 5.15 -6.54 11.49
N ILE A 368 4.94 -6.38 12.79
CA ILE A 368 5.90 -5.69 13.67
C ILE A 368 7.19 -6.49 13.78
N LEU A 369 7.12 -7.80 14.00
CA LEU A 369 8.31 -8.65 14.09
C LEU A 369 9.06 -8.68 12.76
N ASP A 370 8.37 -8.81 11.63
CA ASP A 370 9.02 -8.79 10.32
C ASP A 370 9.67 -7.42 10.02
N ASN A 371 9.01 -6.32 10.37
CA ASN A 371 9.56 -4.98 10.21
C ASN A 371 10.75 -4.72 11.15
N PHE A 372 10.64 -5.10 12.42
CA PHE A 372 11.71 -4.91 13.40
C PHE A 372 12.92 -5.78 13.08
N GLN A 373 12.72 -7.07 12.80
CA GLN A 373 13.80 -7.98 12.43
C GLN A 373 14.45 -7.61 11.09
N SER A 374 13.67 -7.21 10.08
CA SER A 374 14.25 -6.74 8.82
C SER A 374 15.03 -5.44 8.99
N SER A 375 14.60 -4.55 9.88
CA SER A 375 15.34 -3.34 10.24
C SER A 375 16.63 -3.68 10.99
N SER A 376 16.57 -4.51 12.04
CA SER A 376 17.74 -4.92 12.82
C SER A 376 18.75 -5.75 12.01
N ALA A 377 18.29 -6.67 11.16
CA ALA A 377 19.17 -7.42 10.27
C ALA A 377 19.84 -6.50 9.25
N ASN A 378 19.11 -5.49 8.74
CA ASN A 378 19.70 -4.51 7.83
C ASN A 378 20.69 -3.57 8.54
N GLU A 379 20.57 -3.32 9.84
CA GLU A 379 21.57 -2.59 10.63
C GLU A 379 22.81 -3.44 10.96
N ALA A 380 22.63 -4.74 11.22
CA ALA A 380 23.72 -5.66 11.55
C ALA A 380 24.55 -6.10 10.32
N MET A 381 23.98 -6.02 9.11
CA MET A 381 24.68 -6.41 7.89
C MET A 381 25.89 -5.50 7.61
N PRO A 382 27.08 -6.08 7.29
CA PRO A 382 28.25 -5.29 6.93
C PRO A 382 28.03 -4.45 5.66
N VAL A 383 27.24 -4.95 4.71
CA VAL A 383 26.92 -4.21 3.48
C VAL A 383 25.42 -4.20 3.25
N THR A 384 24.82 -3.01 3.28
CA THR A 384 23.36 -2.81 3.23
C THR A 384 22.89 -2.34 1.86
N ARG A 385 21.56 -2.30 1.68
CA ARG A 385 20.95 -1.70 0.47
C ARG A 385 21.36 -0.23 0.27
N PHE A 386 21.63 0.49 1.35
CA PHE A 386 22.11 1.86 1.28
C PHE A 386 23.48 1.92 0.59
N HIS A 387 24.47 1.11 1.00
CA HIS A 387 25.78 1.05 0.36
C HIS A 387 25.69 0.70 -1.14
N MET A 388 24.79 -0.22 -1.50
CA MET A 388 24.51 -0.58 -2.89
C MET A 388 23.99 0.61 -3.70
N SER A 389 23.05 1.39 -3.14
CA SER A 389 22.52 2.58 -3.80
C SER A 389 23.59 3.65 -4.00
N ARG A 390 24.45 3.88 -2.99
CA ARG A 390 25.60 4.79 -3.09
C ARG A 390 26.61 4.35 -4.14
N PHE A 391 26.86 3.05 -4.25
CA PHE A 391 27.69 2.52 -5.32
C PHE A 391 27.13 2.79 -6.70
N VAL A 392 25.85 2.52 -6.90
CA VAL A 392 25.17 2.78 -8.18
C VAL A 392 25.21 4.28 -8.52
N GLU A 393 24.98 5.15 -7.54
CA GLU A 393 25.08 6.61 -7.69
C GLU A 393 26.49 7.02 -8.12
N ALA A 394 27.53 6.65 -7.36
CA ALA A 394 28.92 7.00 -7.66
C ALA A 394 29.41 6.40 -8.99
N TRP A 395 29.00 5.18 -9.32
CA TRP A 395 29.31 4.57 -10.61
C TRP A 395 28.71 5.36 -11.77
N SER A 396 27.47 5.83 -11.62
CA SER A 396 26.76 6.56 -12.66
C SER A 396 27.34 7.96 -12.96
N ASP A 397 28.15 8.52 -12.04
CA ASP A 397 28.97 9.71 -12.31
C ASP A 397 30.14 9.39 -13.26
N LEU A 398 30.72 8.20 -13.16
CA LEU A 398 31.87 7.77 -13.94
C LEU A 398 31.48 7.12 -15.27
N ASP A 399 30.31 6.48 -15.32
CA ASP A 399 29.67 5.88 -16.50
C ASP A 399 28.23 6.42 -16.70
N PRO A 400 28.07 7.67 -17.20
CA PRO A 400 26.75 8.26 -17.39
C PRO A 400 25.85 7.52 -18.38
N GLN A 401 26.43 6.76 -19.32
CA GLN A 401 25.66 6.02 -20.33
C GLN A 401 25.19 4.65 -19.85
N ALA A 402 25.62 4.21 -18.65
CA ALA A 402 25.37 2.87 -18.12
C ALA A 402 25.86 1.76 -19.08
N ASN A 403 27.07 1.94 -19.62
CA ASN A 403 27.75 0.95 -20.44
C ASN A 403 28.29 -0.24 -19.63
N CYS A 404 28.21 -0.18 -18.30
CA CYS A 404 28.72 -1.17 -17.35
C CYS A 404 30.26 -1.23 -17.24
N PHE A 405 30.99 -0.33 -17.89
CA PHE A 405 32.46 -0.31 -17.88
C PHE A 405 33.00 1.08 -17.53
N ILE A 406 34.06 1.10 -16.71
CA ILE A 406 34.88 2.29 -16.49
C ILE A 406 36.37 1.94 -16.63
N PRO A 407 37.23 2.91 -17.03
CA PRO A 407 38.67 2.71 -17.02
C PRO A 407 39.19 2.42 -15.61
N VAL A 408 40.18 1.52 -15.49
CA VAL A 408 40.83 1.16 -14.22
C VAL A 408 41.37 2.39 -13.49
N SER A 409 41.84 3.41 -14.22
CA SER A 409 42.34 4.67 -13.65
C SER A 409 41.28 5.46 -12.88
N LYS A 410 39.99 5.23 -13.12
CA LYS A 410 38.89 5.89 -12.39
C LYS A 410 38.49 5.14 -11.11
N LEU A 411 39.06 3.96 -10.84
CA LEU A 411 38.70 3.15 -9.68
C LEU A 411 39.06 3.85 -8.35
N SER A 412 40.16 4.60 -8.31
CA SER A 412 40.53 5.41 -7.14
C SER A 412 39.46 6.46 -6.83
N ASN A 413 38.95 7.13 -7.86
CA ASN A 413 37.91 8.14 -7.71
C ASN A 413 36.60 7.51 -7.23
N LEU A 414 36.25 6.32 -7.74
CA LEU A 414 35.09 5.57 -7.27
C LEU A 414 35.20 5.27 -5.77
N ILE A 415 36.34 4.71 -5.32
CA ILE A 415 36.52 4.34 -3.90
C ILE A 415 36.52 5.57 -2.98
N SER A 416 37.07 6.70 -3.43
CA SER A 416 37.02 7.96 -2.69
C SER A 416 35.61 8.54 -2.57
N GLU A 417 34.70 8.23 -3.49
CA GLU A 417 33.31 8.69 -3.48
C GLU A 417 32.36 7.78 -2.70
N LEU A 418 32.79 6.58 -2.32
CA LEU A 418 31.99 5.63 -1.54
C LEU A 418 32.24 5.81 -0.05
N GLU A 419 31.18 5.81 0.74
CA GLU A 419 31.26 5.79 2.20
C GLU A 419 31.77 4.42 2.70
N PRO A 420 32.38 4.36 3.91
CA PRO A 420 32.66 3.10 4.58
C PRO A 420 31.39 2.22 4.66
N PRO A 421 31.51 0.89 4.54
CA PRO A 421 32.76 0.10 4.49
C PRO A 421 33.29 -0.17 3.07
N LEU A 422 32.56 0.24 2.02
CA LEU A 422 32.95 -0.01 0.63
C LEU A 422 34.03 0.96 0.13
N GLY A 423 34.06 2.19 0.65
CA GLY A 423 35.10 3.17 0.37
C GLY A 423 35.53 3.97 1.60
N VAL A 424 36.00 5.20 1.38
CA VAL A 424 36.65 6.04 2.39
C VAL A 424 36.07 7.45 2.52
N LYS A 425 34.95 7.74 1.83
CA LYS A 425 34.30 9.06 1.86
C LYS A 425 33.87 9.42 3.28
N GLY A 426 34.18 10.64 3.70
CA GLY A 426 33.83 11.16 5.03
C GLY A 426 34.78 10.77 6.15
N VAL A 427 35.78 9.91 5.89
CA VAL A 427 36.86 9.59 6.83
C VAL A 427 38.15 10.25 6.33
N VAL A 428 38.97 10.77 7.24
CA VAL A 428 40.31 11.27 6.88
C VAL A 428 41.10 10.09 6.34
N HIS A 429 41.47 10.14 5.06
CA HIS A 429 42.16 9.05 4.39
C HIS A 429 43.34 9.53 3.54
N THR A 430 44.30 8.65 3.33
CA THR A 430 45.47 8.88 2.46
C THR A 430 45.27 8.19 1.11
N LYS A 431 46.01 8.66 0.08
CA LYS A 431 46.04 7.97 -1.23
C LYS A 431 46.49 6.51 -1.10
N SER A 432 47.39 6.24 -0.16
CA SER A 432 47.90 4.89 0.13
C SER A 432 46.80 3.96 0.64
N GLU A 433 45.84 4.44 1.45
CA GLU A 433 44.72 3.62 1.92
C GLU A 433 43.75 3.25 0.80
N VAL A 434 43.43 4.20 -0.09
CA VAL A 434 42.65 3.91 -1.30
C VAL A 434 43.35 2.88 -2.17
N GLN A 435 44.68 3.01 -2.32
CA GLN A 435 45.48 2.08 -3.11
C GLN A 435 45.56 0.69 -2.46
N ASN A 436 45.64 0.61 -1.12
CA ASN A 436 45.56 -0.65 -0.38
C ASN A 436 44.20 -1.35 -0.60
N ILE A 437 43.09 -0.59 -0.62
CA ILE A 437 41.77 -1.16 -0.95
C ILE A 437 41.79 -1.73 -2.37
N ILE A 438 42.33 -1.01 -3.36
CA ILE A 438 42.44 -1.48 -4.75
C ILE A 438 43.29 -2.75 -4.85
N MET A 439 44.40 -2.83 -4.10
CA MET A 439 45.32 -3.99 -4.14
C MET A 439 44.75 -5.23 -3.42
N THR A 440 43.84 -5.04 -2.48
CA THR A 440 43.21 -6.14 -1.73
C THR A 440 41.97 -6.71 -2.42
N VAL A 441 41.40 -6.00 -3.40
CA VAL A 441 40.27 -6.49 -4.19
C VAL A 441 40.72 -7.18 -5.47
N ASP A 442 40.20 -8.38 -5.70
CA ASP A 442 40.46 -9.15 -6.90
C ASP A 442 39.37 -8.84 -7.96
N ILE A 443 39.57 -7.71 -8.65
CA ILE A 443 38.73 -7.22 -9.76
C ILE A 443 39.40 -7.58 -11.11
N PRO A 444 38.72 -8.29 -12.02
CA PRO A 444 39.24 -8.57 -13.35
C PRO A 444 39.53 -7.30 -14.16
N ASN A 445 40.73 -7.22 -14.72
CA ASN A 445 41.10 -6.16 -15.67
C ASN A 445 40.76 -6.60 -17.10
N ARG A 446 39.80 -5.93 -17.73
CA ARG A 446 39.33 -6.22 -19.09
C ARG A 446 39.83 -5.15 -20.05
N GLY A 447 41.07 -5.32 -20.53
CA GLY A 447 41.68 -4.41 -21.51
C GLY A 447 41.81 -2.97 -21.01
N GLY A 448 42.12 -2.78 -19.72
CA GLY A 448 42.22 -1.46 -19.09
C GLY A 448 40.91 -0.94 -18.50
N ASN A 449 39.82 -1.72 -18.56
CA ASN A 449 38.53 -1.38 -17.98
C ASN A 449 38.10 -2.40 -16.91
N VAL A 450 37.23 -1.97 -15.99
CA VAL A 450 36.58 -2.83 -15.00
C VAL A 450 35.08 -2.83 -15.20
N HIS A 451 34.43 -3.96 -14.93
CA HIS A 451 32.99 -4.14 -15.08
C HIS A 451 32.23 -3.81 -13.79
N PHE A 452 31.04 -3.21 -13.92
CA PHE A 452 30.15 -2.77 -12.84
C PHE A 452 29.92 -3.87 -11.80
N LEU A 453 29.41 -5.03 -12.23
CA LEU A 453 29.00 -6.10 -11.33
C LEU A 453 30.22 -6.79 -10.69
N GLU A 454 31.32 -6.93 -11.43
CA GLU A 454 32.56 -7.55 -10.93
C GLU A 454 33.20 -6.66 -9.85
N THR A 455 33.19 -5.35 -10.06
CA THR A 455 33.73 -4.36 -9.13
C THR A 455 32.91 -4.32 -7.84
N LEU A 456 31.58 -4.27 -7.97
CA LEU A 456 30.68 -4.25 -6.81
C LEU A 456 30.74 -5.56 -6.01
N HIS A 457 30.81 -6.70 -6.69
CA HIS A 457 30.96 -8.01 -6.06
C HIS A 457 32.31 -8.11 -5.31
N ALA A 458 33.42 -7.68 -5.93
CA ALA A 458 34.74 -7.72 -5.29
C ALA A 458 34.84 -6.80 -4.07
N LEU A 459 34.31 -5.57 -4.15
CA LEU A 459 34.28 -4.63 -3.02
C LEU A 459 33.44 -5.15 -1.86
N SER A 460 32.26 -5.73 -2.16
CA SER A 460 31.39 -6.30 -1.14
C SER A 460 31.99 -7.57 -0.54
N GLY A 461 32.64 -8.40 -1.36
CA GLY A 461 33.35 -9.60 -0.92
C GLY A 461 34.56 -9.32 -0.04
N ARG A 462 35.24 -8.19 -0.23
CA ARG A 462 36.30 -7.74 0.70
C ARG A 462 35.79 -7.51 2.12
N VAL A 463 34.54 -7.05 2.25
CA VAL A 463 33.94 -6.68 3.55
C VAL A 463 33.23 -7.86 4.19
N ALA A 464 32.50 -8.65 3.41
CA ALA A 464 31.57 -9.66 3.93
C ALA A 464 31.69 -11.04 3.25
N GLY A 465 32.70 -11.24 2.41
CA GLY A 465 32.85 -12.48 1.65
C GLY A 465 33.20 -13.66 2.55
N THR A 466 32.43 -14.74 2.42
CA THR A 466 32.70 -16.02 3.08
C THR A 466 32.39 -17.20 2.15
N ARG A 467 32.88 -18.39 2.49
CA ARG A 467 32.63 -19.60 1.70
C ARG A 467 31.20 -20.08 1.92
N LEU A 468 30.47 -20.30 0.82
CA LEU A 468 29.10 -20.79 0.83
C LEU A 468 29.06 -22.30 0.53
N PRO A 469 28.00 -23.01 0.94
CA PRO A 469 27.72 -24.35 0.45
C PRO A 469 27.52 -24.35 -1.08
N GLU A 470 27.99 -25.40 -1.75
CA GLU A 470 28.03 -25.49 -3.23
C GLU A 470 26.65 -25.28 -3.87
N GLU A 471 25.58 -25.81 -3.27
CA GLU A 471 24.21 -25.69 -3.79
C GLU A 471 23.72 -24.22 -3.84
N GLU A 472 23.99 -23.44 -2.79
CA GLU A 472 23.59 -22.04 -2.70
C GLU A 472 24.46 -21.15 -3.61
N GLU A 473 25.76 -21.46 -3.68
CA GLU A 473 26.69 -20.79 -4.58
C GLU A 473 26.26 -20.98 -6.04
N GLU A 474 25.94 -22.21 -6.47
CA GLU A 474 25.51 -22.51 -7.84
C GLU A 474 24.20 -21.77 -8.20
N HIS A 475 23.23 -21.70 -7.27
CA HIS A 475 21.96 -21.01 -7.50
C HIS A 475 22.13 -19.51 -7.78
N ILE A 476 22.96 -18.82 -7.00
CA ILE A 476 23.17 -17.37 -7.15
C ILE A 476 24.10 -17.09 -8.32
N HIS A 477 25.14 -17.90 -8.48
CA HIS A 477 26.13 -17.76 -9.56
C HIS A 477 25.47 -17.80 -10.94
N GLY A 478 24.47 -18.67 -11.16
CA GLY A 478 23.69 -18.71 -12.40
C GLY A 478 23.03 -17.37 -12.77
N LYS A 479 22.44 -16.67 -11.78
CA LYS A 479 21.80 -15.36 -12.00
C LYS A 479 22.81 -14.24 -12.27
N MET A 480 24.01 -14.34 -11.70
CA MET A 480 25.08 -13.36 -11.93
C MET A 480 25.74 -13.56 -13.30
N LEU A 481 25.98 -14.82 -13.70
CA LEU A 481 26.59 -15.20 -14.98
C LEU A 481 25.86 -14.64 -16.19
N GLU A 482 24.52 -14.63 -16.19
CA GLU A 482 23.73 -14.03 -17.28
C GLU A 482 24.00 -12.55 -17.51
N ARG A 483 24.54 -11.86 -16.50
CA ARG A 483 24.78 -10.42 -16.50
C ARG A 483 26.27 -10.07 -16.60
N LEU A 484 27.14 -11.06 -16.49
CA LEU A 484 28.57 -10.86 -16.62
C LEU A 484 28.96 -10.94 -18.10
N PRO A 485 29.94 -10.12 -18.54
CA PRO A 485 30.50 -10.27 -19.86
C PRO A 485 31.21 -11.62 -20.00
N ASP A 486 31.08 -12.27 -21.15
CA ASP A 486 31.74 -13.54 -21.49
C ASP A 486 33.23 -13.48 -21.05
N SER A 487 33.69 -14.53 -20.38
CA SER A 487 34.99 -14.51 -19.70
C SER A 487 35.67 -15.87 -19.67
N ASP A 488 36.99 -15.85 -19.83
CA ASP A 488 37.90 -16.97 -19.53
C ASP A 488 38.40 -16.93 -18.06
N PHE A 489 37.85 -16.05 -17.21
CA PHE A 489 38.31 -15.89 -15.82
C PHE A 489 37.71 -16.97 -14.91
N PRO A 490 38.54 -17.80 -14.22
CA PRO A 490 38.06 -18.94 -13.42
C PRO A 490 37.05 -18.58 -12.31
N LYS A 491 37.16 -17.35 -11.77
CA LYS A 491 36.33 -16.83 -10.68
C LYS A 491 34.87 -16.57 -11.09
N TYR A 492 34.62 -16.36 -12.38
CA TYR A 492 33.30 -16.03 -12.93
C TYR A 492 32.96 -16.85 -14.19
N SER A 493 33.66 -17.96 -14.41
CA SER A 493 33.44 -18.83 -15.58
C SER A 493 32.46 -19.95 -15.23
N ASP A 494 31.50 -20.19 -16.11
CA ASP A 494 30.70 -21.41 -16.08
C ASP A 494 31.57 -22.59 -16.56
N ARG A 495 31.88 -23.54 -15.67
CA ARG A 495 32.66 -24.75 -16.01
C ARG A 495 32.04 -25.58 -17.16
N ARG A 496 30.79 -25.28 -17.56
CA ARG A 496 30.06 -25.98 -18.64
C ARG A 496 30.02 -25.23 -19.98
N ARG A 497 30.48 -23.97 -20.07
CA ARG A 497 30.48 -23.18 -21.32
C ARG A 497 31.86 -23.14 -21.98
N THR A 498 32.28 -24.25 -22.57
CA THR A 498 33.38 -24.25 -23.56
C THR A 498 32.78 -24.61 -24.91
N THR A 499 32.30 -23.61 -25.67
CA THR A 499 32.13 -23.57 -27.15
C THR A 499 30.96 -22.65 -27.56
N THR A 500 31.18 -21.33 -27.67
CA THR A 500 30.44 -20.46 -28.63
C THR A 500 31.08 -19.06 -28.69
N PRO A 501 31.11 -18.39 -29.86
CA PRO A 501 31.83 -17.13 -30.07
C PRO A 501 31.06 -15.92 -29.50
N PRO A 502 31.71 -14.74 -29.33
CA PRO A 502 31.23 -13.68 -28.45
C PRO A 502 29.90 -13.09 -28.93
N SER A 503 28.89 -13.15 -28.07
CA SER A 503 27.65 -12.41 -28.30
C SER A 503 27.82 -11.00 -27.73
N THR A 504 27.89 -10.00 -28.60
CA THR A 504 27.69 -8.59 -28.22
C THR A 504 26.48 -8.50 -27.29
N CYS A 505 26.68 -7.89 -26.11
CA CYS A 505 25.68 -7.57 -25.10
C CYS A 505 24.32 -7.26 -25.75
N ARG A 506 23.48 -8.29 -25.86
CA ARG A 506 22.24 -8.22 -26.62
C ARG A 506 21.26 -7.41 -25.78
N ARG A 507 20.96 -6.20 -26.25
CA ARG A 507 19.84 -5.30 -25.89
C ARG A 507 18.77 -5.93 -24.98
N ARG A 508 19.04 -6.03 -23.67
CA ARG A 508 18.03 -6.14 -22.60
C ARG A 508 18.40 -5.25 -21.40
N CYS A 509 19.12 -4.17 -21.66
CA CYS A 509 19.26 -3.03 -20.76
C CYS A 509 18.14 -2.00 -21.01
N ALA A 510 16.90 -2.47 -20.99
CA ALA A 510 15.72 -1.64 -20.81
C ALA A 510 14.69 -2.55 -20.15
N GLY A 511 14.19 -2.14 -18.98
CA GLY A 511 12.98 -2.71 -18.43
C GLY A 511 11.90 -2.67 -19.52
N SER A 512 11.21 -3.79 -19.65
CA SER A 512 10.03 -3.97 -20.49
C SER A 512 9.13 -2.74 -20.51
N SER A 513 9.09 -2.06 -21.66
CA SER A 513 7.87 -1.41 -22.13
C SER A 513 7.06 -2.49 -22.85
N PRO A 514 5.75 -2.65 -22.57
CA PRO A 514 4.90 -3.54 -23.35
C PRO A 514 4.75 -2.91 -24.74
N ALA A 515 5.17 -3.66 -25.76
CA ALA A 515 4.95 -3.29 -27.14
C ALA A 515 3.45 -3.23 -27.43
N THR A 516 3.06 -2.11 -28.02
CA THR A 516 1.83 -1.87 -28.75
C THR A 516 1.45 -3.01 -29.68
N ARG A 517 0.19 -3.47 -29.55
CA ARG A 517 -0.74 -3.53 -30.67
C ARG A 517 -1.98 -2.75 -30.30
#